data_AF-A0A8J4QGZ6-F1
#
_entry.id   AF-A0A8J4QGZ6-F1
#
_cell.length_a   1.000
_cell.length_b   1.000
_cell.length_c   1.000
_cell.angle_alpha   90.00
_cell.angle_beta   90.00
_cell.angle_gamma   90.00
#
_symmetry.space_group_name_H-M   'P 1'
#
loop_
_entity.id
_entity.type
_entity.pdbx_description
1 polymer ?
#
loop_
_entity_poly.entity_id
_entity_poly.type
_entity_poly.pdbx_seq_one_letter_code
_entity_poly.pdbx_strand_id
1 'polypeptide(L)'
;MNWAMEHENNGNISQQPKMKQKGKHDKLKPWDDDPNIDRWKIDKFDQSWNETGMLEVSSFSTLFPRYSEKYLQEVWPTVNSSLKEYGISCELNQLVEGSMTVSTTRKTRDSYIIIKARDLIKLLSRSFLVHQPEPPTLAPSSSPHQNQHLSPRPPRPTKLMRRN
;
A
#
# COMPACT_ATOMS: atom_id res chain seq x y z
N MET A 1 2.16 44.79 -27.04
CA MET A 1 1.46 45.89 -26.36
C MET A 1 0.18 45.28 -25.79
N ASN A 2 -0.08 45.12 -24.48
CA ASN A 2 0.29 45.88 -23.27
C ASN A 2 0.01 47.38 -23.43
N TRP A 3 -0.68 48.16 -22.60
CA TRP A 3 -1.45 48.04 -21.32
C TRP A 3 -2.55 49.15 -21.37
N ALA A 4 -3.56 49.35 -20.51
CA ALA A 4 -4.06 48.80 -19.22
C ALA A 4 -5.61 48.62 -19.34
N MET A 5 -6.44 48.02 -18.46
CA MET A 5 -6.68 48.04 -17.00
C MET A 5 -7.18 49.38 -16.42
N GLU A 6 -8.49 49.47 -16.18
CA GLU A 6 -9.02 50.12 -14.97
C GLU A 6 -10.37 49.47 -14.57
N HIS A 7 -10.60 49.37 -13.26
CA HIS A 7 -11.77 48.73 -12.65
C HIS A 7 -12.68 49.80 -12.06
N GLU A 8 -13.99 49.69 -12.28
CA GLU A 8 -14.99 50.22 -11.35
C GLU A 8 -15.99 49.14 -10.94
N ASN A 9 -16.72 49.40 -9.86
CA ASN A 9 -17.13 48.41 -8.87
C ASN A 9 -18.67 48.29 -8.74
N ASN A 10 -19.08 47.13 -8.20
CA ASN A 10 -20.34 46.89 -7.47
C ASN A 10 -21.60 46.51 -8.29
N GLY A 11 -22.36 45.52 -7.82
CA GLY A 11 -23.57 45.06 -8.54
C GLY A 11 -24.22 43.69 -8.18
N ASN A 12 -24.04 43.17 -6.96
CA ASN A 12 -24.95 42.21 -6.28
C ASN A 12 -25.71 41.16 -7.15
N ILE A 13 -25.16 39.95 -7.33
CA ILE A 13 -25.93 38.79 -7.85
C ILE A 13 -26.57 38.03 -6.68
N SER A 14 -27.75 38.51 -6.24
CA SER A 14 -28.59 37.79 -5.29
C SER A 14 -29.26 36.58 -5.95
N GLN A 15 -28.68 35.39 -5.78
CA GLN A 15 -29.29 34.13 -6.24
C GLN A 15 -30.51 33.78 -5.38
N GLN A 16 -31.71 34.09 -5.87
CA GLN A 16 -32.97 33.65 -5.27
C GLN A 16 -33.08 32.10 -5.37
N PRO A 17 -33.32 31.37 -4.27
CA PRO A 17 -33.41 29.92 -4.30
C PRO A 17 -34.71 29.47 -5.00
N LYS A 18 -34.58 28.72 -6.09
CA LYS A 18 -35.73 28.11 -6.79
C LYS A 18 -36.47 27.15 -5.85
N MET A 19 -37.72 27.48 -5.51
CA MET A 19 -38.59 26.61 -4.71
C MET A 19 -38.88 25.31 -5.46
N LYS A 20 -38.21 24.23 -5.07
CA LYS A 20 -38.57 22.86 -5.49
C LYS A 20 -39.91 22.50 -4.84
N GLN A 21 -40.89 22.07 -5.63
CA GLN A 21 -42.15 21.56 -5.10
C GLN A 21 -41.87 20.26 -4.34
N LYS A 22 -41.96 20.32 -3.01
CA LYS A 22 -41.80 19.19 -2.10
C LYS A 22 -42.97 18.22 -2.27
N GLY A 23 -42.67 16.95 -2.57
CA GLY A 23 -43.66 15.88 -2.61
C GLY A 23 -44.28 15.64 -1.23
N LYS A 24 -45.36 14.86 -1.17
CA LYS A 24 -46.07 14.56 0.10
C LYS A 24 -45.20 13.87 1.16
N HIS A 25 -44.05 13.33 0.75
CA HIS A 25 -43.03 12.67 1.58
C HIS A 25 -41.80 13.53 1.88
N ASP A 26 -41.63 14.71 1.24
CA ASP A 26 -40.51 15.65 1.47
C ASP A 26 -40.79 16.60 2.66
N LYS A 27 -41.66 16.16 3.59
CA LYS A 27 -41.80 16.82 4.89
C LYS A 27 -40.44 16.76 5.58
N LEU A 28 -40.00 17.88 6.13
CA LEU A 28 -38.85 17.85 7.03
C LEU A 28 -39.21 16.89 8.17
N LYS A 29 -38.37 15.88 8.37
CA LYS A 29 -38.58 14.91 9.43
C LYS A 29 -38.31 15.65 10.74
N PRO A 30 -39.14 15.49 11.80
CA PRO A 30 -38.95 16.25 13.04
C PRO A 30 -37.63 15.95 13.77
N TRP A 31 -36.87 14.94 13.35
CA TRP A 31 -35.51 14.62 13.81
C TRP A 31 -34.39 15.07 12.84
N ASP A 32 -34.75 15.74 11.74
CA ASP A 32 -33.81 16.30 10.75
C ASP A 32 -33.51 17.79 10.96
N ASP A 33 -34.12 18.47 11.94
CA ASP A 33 -33.96 19.91 12.19
C ASP A 33 -33.36 20.27 13.57
N ASP A 34 -32.90 19.30 14.38
CA ASP A 34 -32.27 19.56 15.68
C ASP A 34 -30.87 20.21 15.54
N PRO A 35 -30.66 21.49 15.90
CA PRO A 35 -29.38 22.19 15.71
C PRO A 35 -28.31 21.81 16.75
N ASN A 36 -28.67 21.03 17.77
CA ASN A 36 -27.78 20.60 18.85
C ASN A 36 -27.24 19.17 18.65
N ILE A 37 -27.82 18.41 17.72
CA ILE A 37 -27.40 17.03 17.41
C ILE A 37 -26.41 17.06 16.26
N ASP A 38 -25.13 17.18 16.60
CA ASP A 38 -24.02 17.03 15.66
C ASP A 38 -23.85 15.56 15.28
N ARG A 39 -24.50 15.18 14.17
CA ARG A 39 -24.73 13.79 13.74
C ARG A 39 -23.47 13.01 13.42
N TRP A 40 -22.33 13.69 13.30
CA TRP A 40 -21.04 13.10 12.93
C TRP A 40 -20.01 13.14 14.06
N LYS A 41 -20.41 13.47 15.30
CA LYS A 41 -19.55 13.28 16.48
C LYS A 41 -19.30 11.79 16.72
N ILE A 42 -18.11 11.35 16.36
CA ILE A 42 -17.58 10.04 16.72
C ILE A 42 -17.22 10.09 18.20
N ASP A 43 -18.09 9.53 19.04
CA ASP A 43 -17.81 9.39 20.46
C ASP A 43 -16.64 8.42 20.70
N LYS A 44 -15.85 8.68 21.74
CA LYS A 44 -14.66 7.87 22.04
C LYS A 44 -15.10 6.65 22.84
N PHE A 45 -15.00 5.47 22.21
CA PHE A 45 -15.35 4.19 22.83
C PHE A 45 -14.78 4.05 24.25
N ASP A 46 -15.67 4.03 25.25
CA ASP A 46 -15.25 3.90 26.64
C ASP A 46 -14.90 2.45 26.98
N GLN A 47 -13.85 2.28 27.79
CA GLN A 47 -13.31 0.97 28.14
C GLN A 47 -14.26 0.12 29.02
N SER A 48 -15.23 0.76 29.68
CA SER A 48 -16.27 0.11 30.49
C SER A 48 -17.39 -0.54 29.68
N TRP A 49 -17.58 -0.15 28.42
CA TRP A 49 -18.72 -0.64 27.60
C TRP A 49 -18.57 -2.10 27.15
N ASN A 50 -17.38 -2.70 27.30
CA ASN A 50 -17.15 -4.11 27.02
C ASN A 50 -16.12 -4.69 27.99
N GLU A 51 -16.56 -5.03 29.21
CA GLU A 51 -15.74 -5.66 30.24
C GLU A 51 -15.38 -7.12 29.92
N THR A 52 -16.30 -7.84 29.26
CA THR A 52 -16.15 -9.26 28.90
C THR A 52 -15.18 -9.48 27.73
N GLY A 53 -15.05 -8.48 26.84
CA GLY A 53 -14.20 -8.54 25.66
C GLY A 53 -14.71 -9.51 24.58
N MET A 54 -13.85 -9.84 23.61
CA MET A 54 -14.17 -10.80 22.56
C MET A 54 -14.13 -12.25 23.06
N LEU A 55 -15.26 -12.97 22.92
CA LEU A 55 -15.34 -14.42 23.21
C LEU A 55 -14.58 -15.24 22.17
N GLU A 56 -14.76 -14.90 20.88
CA GLU A 56 -14.19 -15.58 19.73
C GLU A 56 -12.98 -14.83 19.14
N VAL A 57 -12.04 -15.60 18.59
CA VAL A 57 -10.83 -15.06 17.95
C VAL A 57 -11.05 -14.95 16.44
N SER A 58 -11.09 -13.71 15.94
CA SER A 58 -11.03 -13.43 14.51
C SER A 58 -9.56 -13.26 14.10
N SER A 59 -9.11 -14.02 13.10
CA SER A 59 -7.75 -13.94 12.56
C SER A 59 -7.77 -13.65 11.06
N PHE A 60 -6.89 -12.75 10.61
CA PHE A 60 -6.70 -12.40 9.20
C PHE A 60 -5.22 -12.46 8.85
N SER A 61 -4.90 -13.15 7.75
CA SER A 61 -3.56 -13.20 7.19
C SER A 61 -3.51 -12.48 5.83
N THR A 62 -2.36 -11.93 5.48
CA THR A 62 -2.08 -11.32 4.17
C THR A 62 -0.65 -11.64 3.75
N LEU A 63 -0.52 -12.27 2.58
CA LEU A 63 0.77 -12.55 1.94
C LEU A 63 1.46 -11.24 1.52
N PHE A 64 2.79 -11.21 1.59
CA PHE A 64 3.61 -10.10 1.09
C PHE A 64 4.81 -10.62 0.28
N PRO A 65 5.38 -9.80 -0.63
CA PRO A 65 6.52 -10.20 -1.43
C PRO A 65 7.82 -10.33 -0.62
N ARG A 66 8.68 -11.29 -0.97
CA ARG A 66 9.96 -11.53 -0.25
C ARG A 66 10.89 -10.31 -0.15
N TYR A 67 10.84 -9.39 -1.12
CA TYR A 67 11.65 -8.17 -1.06
C TYR A 67 11.22 -7.20 0.07
N SER A 68 9.99 -7.30 0.57
CA SER A 68 9.46 -6.51 1.70
C SER A 68 9.94 -6.98 3.08
N GLU A 69 10.54 -8.17 3.18
CA GLU A 69 10.87 -8.84 4.44
C GLU A 69 11.70 -7.97 5.39
N LYS A 70 12.80 -7.39 4.89
CA LYS A 70 13.73 -6.55 5.68
C LYS A 70 13.04 -5.30 6.25
N TYR A 71 12.31 -4.57 5.41
CA TYR A 71 11.58 -3.37 5.83
C TYR A 71 10.49 -3.70 6.85
N LEU A 72 9.76 -4.81 6.64
CA LEU A 72 8.76 -5.26 7.59
C LEU A 72 9.38 -5.62 8.95
N GLN A 73 10.58 -6.23 9.01
CA GLN A 73 11.28 -6.50 10.28
C GLN A 73 11.54 -5.21 11.09
N GLU A 74 12.01 -4.15 10.41
CA GLU A 74 12.33 -2.87 11.03
C GLU A 74 11.08 -2.14 11.57
N VAL A 75 9.96 -2.20 10.83
CA VAL A 75 8.72 -1.47 11.16
C VAL A 75 7.77 -2.27 12.07
N TRP A 76 7.87 -3.60 12.11
CA TRP A 76 7.02 -4.47 12.93
C TRP A 76 6.92 -4.11 14.41
N PRO A 77 8.02 -3.82 15.15
CA PRO A 77 7.90 -3.48 16.58
C PRO A 77 7.04 -2.23 16.82
N THR A 78 7.06 -1.26 15.91
CA THR A 78 6.21 -0.05 15.97
C THR A 78 4.74 -0.42 15.75
N VAL A 79 4.44 -1.21 14.72
CA VAL A 79 3.07 -1.67 14.41
C VAL A 79 2.50 -2.53 15.55
N ASN A 80 3.29 -3.44 16.09
CA ASN A 80 2.90 -4.29 17.20
C ASN A 80 2.63 -3.48 18.48
N SER A 81 3.44 -2.47 18.76
CA SER A 81 3.23 -1.56 19.90
C SER A 81 1.88 -0.84 19.80
N SER A 82 1.59 -0.22 18.65
CA SER A 82 0.32 0.47 18.42
C SER A 82 -0.90 -0.45 18.47
N LEU A 83 -0.82 -1.67 17.92
CA LEU A 83 -1.93 -2.63 17.90
C LEU A 83 -2.18 -3.28 19.28
N LYS A 84 -1.15 -3.41 20.11
CA LYS A 84 -1.22 -3.97 21.47
C LYS A 84 -2.07 -3.10 22.40
N GLU A 85 -2.10 -1.78 22.21
CA GLU A 85 -2.98 -0.86 22.96
C GLU A 85 -4.47 -1.17 22.76
N TYR A 86 -4.84 -1.63 21.56
CA TYR A 86 -6.20 -2.06 21.22
C TYR A 86 -6.47 -3.54 21.52
N GLY A 87 -5.49 -4.26 22.10
CA GLY A 87 -5.61 -5.68 22.41
C GLY A 87 -5.62 -6.60 21.19
N ILE A 88 -5.04 -6.18 20.05
CA ILE A 88 -4.82 -7.04 18.88
C ILE A 88 -3.45 -7.71 19.01
N SER A 89 -3.35 -8.98 18.64
CA SER A 89 -2.09 -9.70 18.47
C SER A 89 -1.65 -9.63 17.00
N CYS A 90 -0.34 -9.49 16.76
CA CYS A 90 0.25 -9.30 15.44
C CYS A 90 1.47 -10.19 15.28
N GLU A 91 1.43 -11.11 14.32
CA GLU A 91 2.47 -12.08 14.02
C GLU A 91 3.01 -11.93 12.59
N LEU A 92 4.30 -12.22 12.40
CA LEU A 92 5.04 -11.96 11.18
C LEU A 92 5.79 -13.23 10.74
N ASN A 93 5.21 -13.97 9.79
CA ASN A 93 5.66 -15.29 9.38
C ASN A 93 6.57 -15.20 8.14
N GLN A 94 7.82 -14.77 8.35
CA GLN A 94 8.74 -14.43 7.26
C GLN A 94 9.49 -15.60 6.63
N LEU A 95 9.95 -16.59 7.41
CA LEU A 95 10.85 -17.63 6.89
C LEU A 95 10.19 -18.73 6.04
N VAL A 96 8.86 -18.90 6.09
CA VAL A 96 8.17 -20.05 5.49
C VAL A 96 7.13 -19.64 4.44
N GLU A 97 6.20 -18.76 4.81
CA GLU A 97 5.03 -18.42 3.97
C GLU A 97 5.07 -16.97 3.44
N GLY A 98 5.77 -16.05 4.11
CA GLY A 98 5.75 -14.62 3.78
C GLY A 98 4.39 -14.00 4.10
N SER A 99 3.84 -14.27 5.29
CA SER A 99 2.51 -13.82 5.70
C SER A 99 2.54 -12.90 6.94
N MET A 100 1.73 -11.84 6.92
CA MET A 100 1.43 -10.99 8.08
C MET A 100 0.07 -11.40 8.63
N THR A 101 0.00 -11.73 9.92
CA THR A 101 -1.24 -12.18 10.59
C THR A 101 -1.62 -11.20 11.71
N VAL A 102 -2.91 -10.84 11.76
CA VAL A 102 -3.50 -10.09 12.88
C VAL A 102 -4.67 -10.88 13.46
N SER A 103 -4.75 -10.97 14.78
CA SER A 103 -5.80 -11.68 15.49
C SER A 103 -6.36 -10.90 16.68
N THR A 104 -7.67 -10.98 16.91
CA THR A 104 -8.28 -10.44 18.13
C THR A 104 -7.87 -11.27 19.34
N THR A 105 -7.81 -10.64 20.50
CA THR A 105 -7.64 -11.33 21.78
C THR A 105 -8.85 -11.08 22.67
N ARG A 106 -8.97 -11.80 23.79
CA ARG A 106 -10.00 -11.51 24.81
C ARG A 106 -9.90 -10.08 25.39
N LYS A 107 -8.79 -9.36 25.16
CA LYS A 107 -8.62 -7.96 25.56
C LYS A 107 -9.10 -6.95 24.51
N THR A 108 -9.45 -7.40 23.30
CA THR A 108 -10.05 -6.54 22.27
C THR A 108 -11.45 -6.12 22.71
N ARG A 109 -11.69 -4.80 22.81
CA ARG A 109 -12.97 -4.24 23.27
C ARG A 109 -13.90 -3.80 22.14
N ASP A 110 -13.34 -3.21 21.07
CA ASP A 110 -14.05 -2.81 19.86
C ASP A 110 -13.96 -3.93 18.81
N SER A 111 -15.10 -4.52 18.41
CA SER A 111 -15.14 -5.57 17.40
C SER A 111 -14.71 -5.10 16.00
N TYR A 112 -14.77 -3.79 15.71
CA TYR A 112 -14.40 -3.24 14.40
C TYR A 112 -12.89 -2.98 14.25
N ILE A 113 -12.13 -2.93 15.35
CA ILE A 113 -10.69 -2.60 15.30
C ILE A 113 -9.86 -3.64 14.52
N ILE A 114 -10.31 -4.89 14.45
CA ILE A 114 -9.67 -5.94 13.62
C ILE A 114 -9.79 -5.65 12.11
N ILE A 115 -10.85 -4.97 11.67
CA ILE A 115 -11.03 -4.58 10.26
C ILE A 115 -10.03 -3.49 9.90
N LYS A 116 -9.80 -2.53 10.80
CA LYS A 116 -8.76 -1.51 10.65
C LYS A 116 -7.35 -2.12 10.62
N ALA A 117 -7.07 -3.10 11.48
CA ALA A 117 -5.79 -3.82 11.49
C ALA A 117 -5.57 -4.66 10.21
N ARG A 118 -6.62 -5.32 9.70
CA ARG A 118 -6.60 -6.01 8.40
C ARG A 118 -6.25 -5.05 7.25
N ASP A 119 -6.82 -3.85 7.25
CA ASP A 119 -6.59 -2.89 6.19
C ASP A 119 -5.21 -2.22 6.30
N LEU A 120 -4.65 -2.10 7.53
CA LEU A 120 -3.26 -1.75 7.77
C LEU A 120 -2.27 -2.78 7.17
N ILE A 121 -2.41 -4.08 7.46
CA ILE A 121 -1.48 -5.09 6.91
C ILE A 121 -1.60 -5.23 5.38
N LYS A 122 -2.80 -5.02 4.82
CA LYS A 122 -3.00 -4.95 3.37
C LYS A 122 -2.32 -3.75 2.74
N LEU A 123 -2.37 -2.59 3.40
CA LEU A 123 -1.67 -1.39 2.95
C LEU A 123 -0.16 -1.59 2.99
N LEU A 124 0.38 -2.19 4.05
CA LEU A 124 1.81 -2.53 4.15
C LEU A 124 2.26 -3.49 3.03
N SER A 125 1.46 -4.51 2.70
CA SER A 125 1.77 -5.43 1.58
C SER A 125 1.75 -4.71 0.21
N ARG A 126 0.83 -3.77 -0.01
CA ARG A 126 0.65 -3.09 -1.32
C ARG A 126 1.61 -1.91 -1.54
N SER A 127 1.91 -1.13 -0.51
CA SER A 127 2.67 0.13 -0.64
C SER A 127 4.16 -0.07 -0.96
N PHE A 128 4.65 -1.32 -0.97
CA PHE A 128 6.06 -1.64 -1.17
C PHE A 128 6.52 -1.74 -2.64
N LEU A 129 5.61 -1.49 -3.61
CA LEU A 129 5.84 -1.66 -5.05
C LEU A 129 6.88 -0.70 -5.70
N VAL A 130 7.49 0.21 -4.93
CA VAL A 130 8.31 1.33 -5.48
C VAL A 130 9.81 1.07 -5.43
N HIS A 131 10.31 0.10 -4.65
CA HIS A 131 11.73 -0.27 -4.66
C HIS A 131 12.02 -1.28 -5.78
N GLN A 132 12.05 -0.78 -7.01
CA GLN A 132 12.62 -1.51 -8.15
C GLN A 132 14.12 -1.71 -7.89
N PRO A 133 14.63 -2.96 -7.80
CA PRO A 133 16.03 -3.18 -8.07
C PRO A 133 16.27 -2.88 -9.54
N GLU A 134 17.11 -1.88 -9.85
CA GLU A 134 17.70 -1.71 -11.18
C GLU A 134 18.16 -3.09 -11.68
N PRO A 135 17.74 -3.54 -12.89
CA PRO A 135 18.18 -4.82 -13.41
C PRO A 135 19.72 -4.78 -13.48
N PRO A 136 20.43 -5.82 -12.99
CA PRO A 136 21.88 -5.78 -12.87
C PRO A 136 22.48 -5.45 -14.23
N THR A 137 23.05 -4.24 -14.33
CA THR A 137 23.59 -3.70 -15.58
C THR A 137 24.54 -4.72 -16.15
N LEU A 138 24.25 -5.21 -17.37
CA LEU A 138 25.05 -6.25 -18.02
C LEU A 138 26.51 -5.81 -17.99
N ALA A 139 27.34 -6.58 -17.29
CA ALA A 139 28.73 -6.23 -17.09
C ALA A 139 29.39 -6.00 -18.47
N PRO A 140 30.19 -4.93 -18.64
CA PRO A 140 30.94 -4.75 -19.87
C PRO A 140 31.81 -5.99 -20.07
N SER A 141 31.61 -6.67 -21.20
CA SER A 141 32.27 -7.94 -21.50
C SER A 141 33.76 -7.70 -21.72
N SER A 142 34.53 -7.76 -20.63
CA SER A 142 35.98 -7.73 -20.63
C SER A 142 36.52 -9.05 -21.19
N SER A 143 36.46 -9.20 -22.51
CA SER A 143 37.10 -10.29 -23.23
C SER A 143 38.61 -10.27 -22.95
N PRO A 144 39.19 -11.30 -22.32
CA PRO A 144 40.64 -11.40 -22.25
C PRO A 144 41.16 -11.70 -23.65
N HIS A 145 42.03 -10.83 -24.18
CA HIS A 145 42.72 -11.06 -25.45
C HIS A 145 43.58 -12.32 -25.36
N GLN A 146 43.02 -13.45 -25.81
CA GLN A 146 43.74 -14.70 -25.91
C GLN A 146 44.68 -14.62 -27.12
N ASN A 147 45.94 -14.24 -26.86
CA ASN A 147 47.00 -14.20 -27.85
C ASN A 147 47.20 -15.60 -28.46
N GLN A 148 46.60 -15.83 -29.62
CA GLN A 148 46.84 -17.04 -30.41
C GLN A 148 48.20 -16.92 -31.08
N HIS A 149 49.21 -17.50 -30.42
CA HIS A 149 50.55 -17.67 -30.96
C HIS A 149 50.48 -18.45 -32.28
N LEU A 150 50.80 -17.78 -33.38
CA LEU A 150 50.75 -18.33 -34.75
C LEU A 150 51.82 -19.41 -34.95
N SER A 151 51.49 -20.67 -34.72
CA SER A 151 52.28 -21.79 -35.21
C SER A 151 52.18 -21.86 -36.75
N PRO A 152 53.30 -21.97 -37.50
CA PRO A 152 53.28 -22.05 -38.95
C PRO A 152 52.51 -23.29 -39.44
N ARG A 153 51.67 -23.13 -40.48
CA ARG A 153 51.05 -24.28 -41.16
C ARG A 153 52.11 -25.08 -41.92
N PRO A 154 52.07 -26.42 -41.91
CA PRO A 154 52.93 -27.23 -42.76
C PRO A 154 52.58 -27.04 -44.25
N PRO A 155 53.56 -27.11 -45.17
CA PRO A 155 53.31 -26.98 -46.60
C PRO A 155 52.50 -28.16 -47.16
N ARG A 156 51.66 -27.90 -48.16
CA ARG A 156 50.88 -28.95 -48.85
C ARG A 156 51.77 -29.76 -49.79
N PRO A 157 51.62 -31.10 -49.86
CA PRO A 157 52.38 -31.92 -50.79
C PRO A 157 51.93 -31.69 -52.24
N THR A 158 52.89 -31.41 -53.12
CA THR A 158 52.69 -31.36 -54.56
C THR A 158 52.57 -32.77 -55.13
N LYS A 159 51.44 -33.09 -55.77
CA LYS A 159 51.27 -34.36 -56.50
C LYS A 159 52.13 -34.32 -57.77
N LEU A 160 53.19 -35.14 -57.84
CA LEU A 160 53.89 -35.38 -59.09
C LEU A 160 52.94 -36.04 -60.09
N MET A 161 52.74 -35.39 -61.24
CA MET A 161 52.03 -35.98 -62.37
C MET A 161 52.97 -36.99 -63.06
N ARG A 162 52.81 -38.29 -62.80
CA ARG A 162 53.50 -39.33 -63.57
C ARG A 162 52.92 -39.36 -64.99
N ARG A 163 53.79 -39.20 -65.99
CA ARG A 163 53.50 -39.58 -67.38
C ARG A 163 53.76 -41.08 -67.54
N ASN A 164 52.87 -41.74 -68.26
CA ASN A 164 53.14 -42.79 -69.25
C ASN A 164 51.86 -42.97 -70.06
#